data_AF-A0A349M4D6-F1
#
_entry.id   AF-A0A349M4D6-F1
#
_cell.length_a   1.000
_cell.length_b   1.000
_cell.length_c   1.000
_cell.angle_alpha   90.00
_cell.angle_beta   90.00
_cell.angle_gamma   90.00
#
_symmetry.space_group_name_H-M   'P 1'
#
loop_
_entity.id
_entity.type
_entity.pdbx_description
1 polymer ?
#
loop_
_entity_poly.entity_id
_entity_poly.type
_entity_poly.pdbx_seq_one_letter_code
_entity_poly.pdbx_strand_id
1 'polypeptide(L)'
;EQAAKYIEEVAARVYKVYQKLLRANNSVDFDDLLLLTEQLWRRDLDVLHRYQLRWQYIHVDEFQDCNLPQYKLIRLLGYGTSDRHEGLGNVCVVGDDDQMIYSWRGASSENVLRFEEDFPRTKIVMLEQNYRSTQSILDAAQNVVRRNRSRKDKKLWTALGSGEKIMVYEAYNEEEEGLFAAREITRLLARGDIEKRGDVAVMYRTNAQSRAIEEQFLRANIPYKVIG
;
A
#
# COMPACT_ATOMS: atom_id res chain seq x y z
N GLU A 1 -6.17 -10.92 31.31
CA GLU A 1 -4.74 -10.57 31.17
C GLU A 1 -3.78 -11.78 31.04
N GLN A 2 -4.05 -12.96 31.62
CA GLN A 2 -3.15 -14.13 31.51
C GLN A 2 -3.14 -14.87 30.15
N ALA A 3 -4.12 -14.64 29.26
CA ALA A 3 -4.22 -15.37 27.99
C ALA A 3 -3.22 -14.92 26.90
N ALA A 4 -2.79 -13.65 26.90
CA ALA A 4 -1.82 -13.14 25.93
C ALA A 4 -0.40 -13.68 26.22
N LYS A 5 0.00 -13.68 27.49
CA LYS A 5 1.35 -14.01 27.92
C LYS A 5 1.74 -15.47 27.65
N TYR A 6 0.82 -16.42 27.85
CA TYR A 6 1.11 -17.83 27.58
C TYR A 6 1.30 -18.12 26.09
N ILE A 7 0.44 -17.54 25.23
CA ILE A 7 0.55 -17.69 23.78
C ILE A 7 1.85 -17.06 23.27
N GLU A 8 2.20 -15.86 23.77
CA GLU A 8 3.47 -15.20 23.45
C GLU A 8 4.70 -16.03 23.87
N GLU A 9 4.68 -16.64 25.07
CA GLU A 9 5.76 -17.51 25.54
C GLU A 9 5.90 -18.78 24.69
N VAL A 10 4.78 -19.38 24.26
CA VAL A 10 4.77 -20.51 23.32
C VAL A 10 5.33 -20.06 21.96
N ALA A 11 4.82 -18.95 21.42
CA ALA A 11 5.25 -18.39 20.15
C ALA A 11 6.75 -18.07 20.14
N ALA A 12 7.29 -17.48 21.21
CA ALA A 12 8.72 -17.19 21.35
C ALA A 12 9.58 -18.45 21.33
N ARG A 13 9.14 -19.53 22.00
CA ARG A 13 9.83 -20.82 21.97
C ARG A 13 9.81 -21.45 20.58
N VAL A 14 8.66 -21.42 19.90
CA VAL A 14 8.52 -21.92 18.53
C VAL A 14 9.38 -21.09 17.57
N TYR A 15 9.34 -19.76 17.66
CA TYR A 15 10.13 -18.86 16.83
C TYR A 15 11.62 -19.12 16.95
N LYS A 16 12.13 -19.36 18.16
CA LYS A 16 13.54 -19.72 18.39
C LYS A 16 13.93 -21.01 17.67
N VAL A 17 13.08 -22.03 17.71
CA VAL A 17 13.32 -23.30 17.01
C VAL A 17 13.23 -23.10 15.50
N TYR A 18 12.21 -22.38 15.02
CA TYR A 18 12.02 -22.02 13.61
C TYR A 18 13.27 -21.35 13.02
N GLN A 19 13.77 -20.29 13.68
CA GLN A 19 14.98 -19.57 13.26
C GLN A 19 16.23 -20.45 13.31
N LYS A 20 16.34 -21.38 14.27
CA LYS A 20 17.44 -22.35 14.31
C LYS A 20 17.40 -23.29 13.10
N LEU A 21 16.21 -23.76 12.71
CA LEU A 21 16.03 -24.65 11.56
C LEU A 21 16.33 -23.94 10.24
N LEU A 22 15.84 -22.71 10.05
CA LEU A 22 16.17 -21.90 8.87
C LEU A 22 17.68 -21.76 8.68
N ARG A 23 18.40 -21.38 9.74
CA ARG A 23 19.87 -21.22 9.71
C ARG A 23 20.59 -22.53 9.43
N ALA A 24 20.16 -23.63 10.05
CA ALA A 24 20.76 -24.94 9.82
C ALA A 24 20.62 -25.39 8.35
N ASN A 25 19.55 -24.97 7.69
CA ASN A 25 19.27 -25.25 6.27
C ASN A 25 19.78 -24.16 5.31
N ASN A 26 20.55 -23.18 5.80
CA ASN A 26 20.98 -22.00 5.02
C ASN A 26 19.83 -21.35 4.23
N SER A 27 18.65 -21.26 4.88
CA SER A 27 17.41 -20.75 4.30
C SER A 27 17.02 -19.44 4.97
N VAL A 28 16.27 -18.61 4.24
CA VAL A 28 15.74 -17.32 4.69
C VAL A 28 14.29 -17.19 4.24
N ASP A 29 13.45 -16.56 5.06
CA ASP A 29 12.10 -16.17 4.66
C ASP A 29 12.04 -14.71 4.18
N PHE A 30 10.84 -14.22 3.85
CA PHE A 30 10.68 -12.87 3.31
C PHE A 30 11.10 -11.76 4.28
N ASP A 31 10.85 -11.93 5.58
CA ASP A 31 11.21 -10.93 6.58
C ASP A 31 12.72 -10.94 6.84
N ASP A 32 13.33 -12.13 6.81
CA ASP A 32 14.78 -12.30 6.92
C ASP A 32 15.53 -11.56 5.81
N LEU A 33 14.99 -11.46 4.59
CA LEU A 33 15.63 -10.69 3.50
C LEU A 33 15.87 -9.23 3.89
N LEU A 34 14.94 -8.62 4.63
CA LEU A 34 15.08 -7.24 5.10
C LEU A 34 15.95 -7.17 6.35
N LEU A 35 15.66 -8.02 7.35
CA LEU A 35 16.31 -7.97 8.66
C LEU A 35 17.79 -8.36 8.59
N LEU A 36 18.14 -9.40 7.83
CA LEU A 36 19.53 -9.83 7.66
C LEU A 36 20.33 -8.81 6.84
N THR A 37 19.71 -8.15 5.86
CA THR A 37 20.34 -7.06 5.12
C THR A 37 20.63 -5.87 6.04
N GLU A 38 19.67 -5.48 6.89
CA GLU A 38 19.87 -4.42 7.88
C GLU A 38 21.03 -4.77 8.84
N GLN A 39 21.04 -6.01 9.35
CA GLN A 39 22.08 -6.49 10.24
C GLN A 39 23.46 -6.53 9.57
N LEU A 40 23.53 -6.97 8.31
CA LEU A 40 24.76 -7.01 7.54
C LEU A 40 25.34 -5.61 7.37
N TRP A 41 24.54 -4.64 6.92
CA TRP A 41 24.99 -3.27 6.71
C TRP A 41 25.39 -2.54 8.00
N ARG A 42 24.76 -2.86 9.13
CA ARG A 42 25.18 -2.31 10.44
C ARG A 42 26.49 -2.92 10.94
N ARG A 43 26.73 -4.20 10.65
CA ARG A 43 27.93 -4.93 11.09
C ARG A 43 29.14 -4.64 10.21
N ASP A 44 28.92 -4.54 8.90
CA ASP A 44 29.96 -4.36 7.89
C ASP A 44 29.66 -3.11 7.06
N LEU A 45 30.24 -1.99 7.49
CA LEU A 45 30.03 -0.69 6.87
C LEU A 45 30.67 -0.60 5.48
N ASP A 46 31.70 -1.40 5.18
CA ASP A 46 32.30 -1.41 3.85
C ASP A 46 31.32 -1.97 2.81
N VAL A 47 30.51 -2.96 3.21
CA VAL A 47 29.43 -3.47 2.36
C VAL A 47 28.37 -2.38 2.14
N LEU A 48 27.91 -1.70 3.19
CA LEU A 48 26.95 -0.59 3.06
C LEU A 48 27.49 0.51 2.13
N HIS A 49 28.74 0.91 2.34
CA HIS A 49 29.39 1.98 1.58
C HIS A 49 29.43 1.67 0.07
N ARG A 50 29.68 0.41 -0.31
CA ARG A 50 29.61 -0.02 -1.72
C ARG A 50 28.23 0.23 -2.34
N TYR A 51 27.15 0.01 -1.59
CA TYR A 51 25.80 0.28 -2.07
C TYR A 51 25.48 1.77 -2.09
N GLN A 52 25.90 2.54 -1.09
CA GLN A 52 25.74 4.00 -1.05
C GLN A 52 26.45 4.69 -2.22
N LEU A 53 27.67 4.24 -2.58
CA LEU A 53 28.39 4.75 -3.75
C LEU A 53 27.69 4.43 -5.07
N ARG A 54 27.04 3.25 -5.14
CA ARG A 54 26.32 2.79 -6.33
C ARG A 54 24.98 3.49 -6.49
N TRP A 55 24.22 3.65 -5.41
CA TRP A 55 22.86 4.19 -5.40
C TRP A 55 22.86 5.61 -4.85
N GLN A 56 23.31 6.53 -5.68
CA GLN A 56 23.48 7.93 -5.29
C GLN A 56 22.16 8.71 -5.20
N TYR A 57 21.10 8.19 -5.80
CA TYR A 57 19.75 8.78 -5.79
C TYR A 57 18.75 7.65 -5.54
N ILE A 58 18.00 7.77 -4.45
CA ILE A 58 17.08 6.73 -3.99
C ILE A 58 15.66 7.27 -4.12
N HIS A 59 14.81 6.52 -4.81
CA HIS A 59 13.40 6.83 -4.95
C HIS A 59 12.59 5.70 -4.33
N VAL A 60 11.64 6.05 -3.47
CA VAL A 60 10.76 5.10 -2.80
C VAL A 60 9.33 5.54 -3.07
N ASP A 61 8.57 4.67 -3.71
CA ASP A 61 7.15 4.85 -3.96
C ASP A 61 6.31 4.19 -2.85
N GLU A 62 5.05 4.55 -2.73
CA GLU A 62 4.10 4.04 -1.73
C GLU A 62 4.66 4.06 -0.29
N PHE A 63 5.32 5.15 0.07
CA PHE A 63 6.03 5.28 1.34
C PHE A 63 5.12 5.17 2.58
N GLN A 64 3.83 5.47 2.44
CA GLN A 64 2.85 5.28 3.50
C GLN A 64 2.71 3.81 3.93
N ASP A 65 3.00 2.86 3.03
CA ASP A 65 2.87 1.43 3.30
C ASP A 65 4.18 0.79 3.76
N CYS A 66 5.25 1.58 3.89
CA CYS A 66 6.53 1.10 4.39
C CYS A 66 6.44 0.69 5.86
N ASN A 67 6.95 -0.50 6.17
CA ASN A 67 7.14 -0.97 7.54
C ASN A 67 8.49 -0.48 8.11
N LEU A 68 8.69 -0.67 9.42
CA LEU A 68 9.89 -0.19 10.10
C LEU A 68 11.21 -0.78 9.56
N PRO A 69 11.33 -2.10 9.28
CA PRO A 69 12.52 -2.65 8.62
C PRO A 69 12.84 -1.99 7.27
N GLN A 70 11.84 -1.79 6.40
CA GLN A 70 12.03 -1.11 5.11
C GLN A 70 12.53 0.33 5.30
N TYR A 71 11.90 1.08 6.21
CA TYR A 71 12.32 2.43 6.55
C TYR A 71 13.78 2.49 7.02
N LYS A 72 14.21 1.54 7.87
CA LYS A 72 15.59 1.48 8.36
C LYS A 72 16.60 1.24 7.23
N LEU A 73 16.26 0.43 6.23
CA LEU A 73 17.12 0.23 5.06
C LEU A 73 17.25 1.52 4.24
N ILE A 74 16.14 2.22 4.02
CA ILE A 74 16.12 3.51 3.32
C ILE A 74 17.01 4.52 4.05
N ARG A 75 16.89 4.60 5.37
CA ARG A 75 17.74 5.45 6.21
C ARG A 75 19.22 5.07 6.13
N LEU A 76 19.55 3.78 6.20
CA LEU A 76 20.95 3.33 6.09
C LEU A 76 21.55 3.71 4.74
N LEU A 77 20.82 3.54 3.64
CA LEU A 77 21.31 3.89 2.30
C LEU A 77 21.39 5.42 2.10
N GLY A 78 20.36 6.15 2.52
CA GLY A 78 20.26 7.58 2.30
C GLY A 78 21.14 8.41 3.22
N TYR A 79 21.35 7.95 4.45
CA TYR A 79 21.97 8.73 5.52
C TYR A 79 23.14 7.99 6.17
N GLY A 80 22.97 6.70 6.45
CA GLY A 80 23.94 5.88 7.18
C GLY A 80 23.45 5.50 8.58
N THR A 81 24.39 5.22 9.47
CA THR A 81 24.08 4.89 10.86
C THR A 81 23.90 6.17 11.69
N SER A 82 23.38 6.06 12.91
CA SER A 82 23.25 7.24 13.79
C SER A 82 24.60 7.89 14.12
N ASP A 83 25.67 7.10 14.13
CA ASP A 83 27.01 7.56 14.47
C ASP A 83 27.84 7.97 13.24
N ARG A 84 27.44 7.51 12.03
CA ARG A 84 28.18 7.77 10.78
C ARG A 84 27.27 8.15 9.63
N HIS A 85 27.47 9.39 9.18
CA HIS A 85 26.73 10.04 8.11
C HIS A 85 27.49 9.84 6.80
N GLU A 86 27.35 8.66 6.20
CA GLU A 86 28.08 8.26 4.98
C GLU A 86 27.20 8.28 3.72
N GLY A 87 25.89 8.41 3.88
CA GLY A 87 24.95 8.55 2.77
C GLY A 87 24.92 9.97 2.18
N LEU A 88 24.58 10.09 0.90
CA LEU A 88 24.54 11.38 0.19
C LEU A 88 23.33 12.25 0.56
N GLY A 89 22.30 11.68 1.21
CA GLY A 89 21.06 12.39 1.56
C GLY A 89 20.10 12.59 0.39
N ASN A 90 20.40 12.05 -0.80
CA ASN A 90 19.57 12.18 -2.00
C ASN A 90 18.45 11.12 -2.00
N VAL A 91 17.51 11.25 -1.07
CA VAL A 91 16.35 10.35 -0.95
C VAL A 91 15.08 11.11 -1.31
N CYS A 92 14.31 10.56 -2.25
CA CYS A 92 12.98 11.03 -2.60
C CYS A 92 11.98 9.94 -2.22
N VAL A 93 11.04 10.28 -1.34
CA VAL A 93 9.92 9.39 -0.99
C VAL A 93 8.63 9.99 -1.49
N VAL A 94 7.75 9.16 -2.02
CA VAL A 94 6.42 9.52 -2.52
C VAL A 94 5.41 8.67 -1.79
N GLY A 95 4.31 9.29 -1.35
CA GLY A 95 3.25 8.58 -0.67
C GLY A 95 2.05 9.45 -0.35
N ASP A 96 0.96 8.79 0.01
CA ASP A 96 -0.33 9.39 0.35
C ASP A 96 -0.83 8.83 1.69
N ASP A 97 -0.90 9.66 2.72
CA ASP A 97 -1.36 9.30 4.06
C ASP A 97 -2.83 8.88 4.12
N ASP A 98 -3.67 9.36 3.20
CA ASP A 98 -5.08 8.96 3.06
C ASP A 98 -5.22 7.56 2.41
N GLN A 99 -4.15 6.99 1.85
CA GLN A 99 -4.13 5.69 1.17
C GLN A 99 -3.45 4.57 1.99
N MET A 100 -3.15 4.79 3.27
CA MET A 100 -2.54 3.79 4.12
C MET A 100 -3.51 2.65 4.48
N ILE A 101 -3.36 1.50 3.84
CA ILE A 101 -4.26 0.33 4.04
C ILE A 101 -3.56 -0.93 4.57
N TYR A 102 -2.22 -0.89 4.75
CA TYR A 102 -1.42 -2.02 5.23
C TYR A 102 -0.95 -1.93 6.69
N SER A 103 -1.64 -1.16 7.54
CA SER A 103 -1.28 -1.02 8.97
C SER A 103 -1.22 -2.36 9.71
N TRP A 104 -2.06 -3.32 9.34
CA TRP A 104 -2.06 -4.69 9.88
C TRP A 104 -0.79 -5.50 9.53
N ARG A 105 -0.01 -5.06 8.53
CA ARG A 105 1.33 -5.63 8.19
C ARG A 105 2.48 -4.82 8.81
N GLY A 106 2.19 -3.87 9.69
CA GLY A 106 3.20 -3.04 10.35
C GLY A 106 3.62 -1.79 9.58
N ALA A 107 2.86 -1.38 8.54
CA ALA A 107 3.00 -0.04 7.98
C ALA A 107 2.66 1.02 9.05
N SER A 108 3.41 2.13 9.09
CA SER A 108 3.23 3.15 10.12
C SER A 108 3.34 4.57 9.55
N SER A 109 2.34 5.40 9.85
CA SER A 109 2.32 6.83 9.52
C SER A 109 3.43 7.61 10.24
N GLU A 110 3.96 7.05 11.34
CA GLU A 110 5.13 7.61 12.04
C GLU A 110 6.37 7.67 11.14
N ASN A 111 6.46 6.82 10.11
CA ASN A 111 7.62 6.83 9.21
C ASN A 111 7.74 8.14 8.42
N VAL A 112 6.62 8.82 8.13
CA VAL A 112 6.62 10.15 7.51
C VAL A 112 7.21 11.18 8.48
N LEU A 113 6.81 11.14 9.74
CA LEU A 113 7.35 12.05 10.78
C LEU A 113 8.84 11.79 10.99
N ARG A 114 9.24 10.52 11.14
CA ARG A 114 10.65 10.12 11.27
C ARG A 114 11.48 10.54 10.07
N PHE A 115 10.91 10.51 8.86
CA PHE A 115 11.62 10.95 7.66
C PHE A 115 12.00 12.43 7.73
N GLU A 116 11.08 13.28 8.18
CA GLU A 116 11.36 14.72 8.34
C GLU A 116 12.40 14.97 9.47
N GLU A 117 12.42 14.14 10.52
CA GLU A 117 13.41 14.19 11.60
C GLU A 117 14.82 13.72 11.16
N ASP A 118 14.91 12.58 10.48
CA ASP A 118 16.17 11.99 10.01
C ASP A 118 16.76 12.77 8.81
N PHE A 119 15.91 13.44 8.01
CA PHE A 119 16.31 14.26 6.87
C PHE A 119 15.83 15.72 7.05
N PRO A 120 16.48 16.52 7.92
CA PRO A 120 15.98 17.85 8.31
C PRO A 120 15.99 18.90 7.19
N ARG A 121 16.68 18.64 6.07
CA ARG A 121 16.67 19.49 4.87
C ARG A 121 15.65 19.02 3.81
N THR A 122 14.68 18.20 4.20
CA THR A 122 13.66 17.68 3.29
C THR A 122 12.84 18.81 2.69
N LYS A 123 12.72 18.80 1.36
CA LYS A 123 11.78 19.65 0.64
C LYS A 123 10.46 18.90 0.46
N ILE A 124 9.38 19.43 1.01
CA ILE A 124 8.04 18.88 0.85
C ILE A 124 7.39 19.49 -0.40
N VAL A 125 6.85 18.64 -1.28
CA VAL A 125 6.09 19.04 -2.46
C VAL A 125 4.74 18.36 -2.40
N MET A 126 3.66 19.14 -2.45
CA MET A 126 2.29 18.62 -2.46
C MET A 126 1.74 18.63 -3.89
N LEU A 127 1.27 17.47 -4.36
CA LEU A 127 0.64 17.31 -5.67
C LEU A 127 -0.86 17.21 -5.48
N GLU A 128 -1.56 18.32 -5.67
CA GLU A 128 -3.00 18.42 -5.41
C GLU A 128 -3.86 18.27 -6.67
N GLN A 129 -3.27 18.38 -7.86
CA GLN A 129 -3.98 18.21 -9.11
C GLN A 129 -4.12 16.73 -9.46
N ASN A 130 -5.36 16.25 -9.53
CA ASN A 130 -5.69 14.90 -9.95
C ASN A 130 -6.00 14.86 -11.46
N TYR A 131 -5.30 13.96 -12.16
CA TYR A 131 -5.42 13.77 -13.60
C TYR A 131 -6.23 12.50 -13.98
N ARG A 132 -6.74 11.75 -12.99
CA ARG A 132 -7.41 10.45 -13.18
C ARG A 132 -8.94 10.56 -13.12
N SER A 133 -9.45 11.29 -12.14
CA SER A 133 -10.85 11.27 -11.74
C SER A 133 -11.52 12.62 -11.93
N THR A 134 -12.82 12.61 -12.17
CA THR A 134 -13.66 13.81 -12.29
C THR A 134 -13.94 14.44 -10.92
N GLN A 135 -14.40 15.70 -10.91
CA GLN A 135 -14.62 16.43 -9.66
C GLN A 135 -15.69 15.75 -8.79
N SER A 136 -16.72 15.12 -9.37
CA SER A 136 -17.74 14.38 -8.58
C SER A 136 -17.14 13.22 -7.79
N ILE A 137 -16.18 12.49 -8.37
CA ILE A 137 -15.47 11.39 -7.67
C ILE A 137 -14.56 11.95 -6.59
N LEU A 138 -13.82 13.03 -6.89
CA LEU A 138 -12.92 13.67 -5.91
C LEU A 138 -13.67 14.24 -4.72
N ASP A 139 -14.81 14.92 -4.95
CA ASP A 139 -15.62 15.49 -3.89
C ASP A 139 -16.17 14.40 -2.98
N ALA A 140 -16.62 13.27 -3.53
CA ALA A 140 -17.09 12.14 -2.73
C ALA A 140 -15.95 11.54 -1.89
N ALA A 141 -14.79 11.26 -2.50
CA ALA A 141 -13.62 10.74 -1.79
C ALA A 141 -13.17 11.70 -0.68
N GLN A 142 -13.12 13.01 -0.97
CA GLN A 142 -12.69 14.01 -0.01
C GLN A 142 -13.66 14.13 1.17
N ASN A 143 -14.97 14.07 0.92
CA ASN A 143 -15.98 14.14 1.99
C ASN A 143 -15.99 12.89 2.89
N VAL A 144 -15.59 11.73 2.38
CA VAL A 144 -15.37 10.52 3.19
C VAL A 144 -14.12 10.68 4.06
N VAL A 145 -12.98 11.02 3.45
CA VAL A 145 -11.69 10.99 4.14
C VAL A 145 -11.47 12.15 5.13
N ARG A 146 -12.16 13.29 4.94
CA ARG A 146 -12.11 14.44 5.88
C ARG A 146 -12.53 14.09 7.31
N ARG A 147 -13.18 12.94 7.53
CA ARG A 147 -13.56 12.47 8.87
C ARG A 147 -12.39 11.84 9.64
N ASN A 148 -11.27 11.56 8.98
CA ASN A 148 -10.07 10.99 9.61
C ASN A 148 -9.34 12.05 10.45
N ARG A 149 -8.86 11.65 11.64
CA ARG A 149 -8.23 12.57 12.62
C ARG A 149 -6.75 12.85 12.38
N SER A 150 -6.03 11.92 11.78
CA SER A 150 -4.56 11.97 11.64
C SER A 150 -4.17 12.02 10.17
N ARG A 151 -4.36 13.19 9.54
CA ARG A 151 -4.03 13.43 8.13
C ARG A 151 -3.41 14.82 7.93
N LYS A 152 -2.56 14.95 6.92
CA LYS A 152 -2.13 16.24 6.38
C LYS A 152 -3.30 16.84 5.59
N ASP A 153 -3.60 18.11 5.80
CA ASP A 153 -4.66 18.76 5.05
C ASP A 153 -4.22 18.94 3.60
N LYS A 154 -5.06 18.51 2.67
CA LYS A 154 -4.82 18.58 1.22
C LYS A 154 -6.13 18.64 0.48
N LYS A 155 -6.15 19.45 -0.58
CA LYS A 155 -7.36 19.67 -1.38
C LYS A 155 -7.13 19.24 -2.83
N LEU A 156 -7.53 18.01 -3.12
CA LEU A 156 -7.49 17.49 -4.49
C LEU A 156 -8.47 18.23 -5.40
N TRP A 157 -8.03 18.57 -6.60
CA TRP A 157 -8.85 19.20 -7.64
C TRP A 157 -8.54 18.61 -9.02
N THR A 158 -9.45 18.75 -9.99
CA THR A 158 -9.21 18.28 -11.37
C THR A 158 -9.64 19.29 -12.43
N ALA A 159 -8.99 19.22 -13.59
CA ALA A 159 -9.37 19.96 -14.80
C ALA A 159 -10.36 19.20 -15.71
N LEU A 160 -10.73 17.95 -15.36
CA LEU A 160 -11.63 17.10 -16.16
C LEU A 160 -13.11 17.50 -16.07
N GLY A 161 -13.44 18.48 -15.21
CA GLY A 161 -14.82 18.89 -14.93
C GLY A 161 -15.56 17.94 -13.98
N SER A 162 -16.87 18.13 -13.85
CA SER A 162 -17.68 17.42 -12.84
C SER A 162 -17.81 15.91 -13.12
N GLY A 163 -17.90 15.51 -14.39
CA GLY A 163 -18.23 14.12 -14.74
C GLY A 163 -19.65 13.70 -14.35
N GLU A 164 -19.92 12.41 -14.45
CA GLU A 164 -21.19 11.81 -14.05
C GLU A 164 -21.36 11.75 -12.53
N LYS A 165 -22.62 11.67 -12.08
CA LYS A 165 -22.94 11.48 -10.67
C LYS A 165 -22.65 10.06 -10.24
N ILE A 166 -22.18 9.89 -9.01
CA ILE A 166 -22.01 8.57 -8.39
C ILE A 166 -23.40 7.96 -8.18
N MET A 167 -23.57 6.73 -8.67
CA MET A 167 -24.77 5.93 -8.47
C MET A 167 -24.62 5.06 -7.22
N VAL A 168 -25.69 4.94 -6.45
CA VAL A 168 -25.81 3.97 -5.36
C VAL A 168 -27.02 3.10 -5.67
N TYR A 169 -26.83 1.78 -5.64
CA TYR A 169 -27.87 0.79 -5.84
C TYR A 169 -27.97 -0.09 -4.60
N GLU A 170 -29.16 -0.20 -4.04
CA GLU A 170 -29.47 -1.11 -2.93
C GLU A 170 -30.13 -2.36 -3.51
N ALA A 171 -29.44 -3.50 -3.40
CA ALA A 171 -29.95 -4.79 -3.84
C ALA A 171 -30.61 -5.54 -2.67
N TYR A 172 -31.60 -6.39 -2.95
CA TYR A 172 -32.24 -7.24 -1.94
C TYR A 172 -31.32 -8.34 -1.40
N ASN A 173 -30.37 -8.81 -2.22
CA ASN A 173 -29.37 -9.82 -1.85
C ASN A 173 -28.12 -9.74 -2.73
N GLU A 174 -27.11 -10.56 -2.42
CA GLU A 174 -25.83 -10.63 -3.13
C GLU A 174 -25.96 -11.14 -4.58
N GLU A 175 -26.97 -11.97 -4.86
CA GLU A 175 -27.21 -12.48 -6.20
C GLU A 175 -27.69 -11.36 -7.13
N GLU A 176 -28.59 -10.52 -6.61
CA GLU A 176 -29.09 -9.35 -7.32
C GLU A 176 -28.01 -8.27 -7.49
N GLU A 177 -27.15 -8.06 -6.49
CA GLU A 177 -26.00 -7.14 -6.62
C GLU A 177 -25.08 -7.58 -7.77
N GLY A 178 -24.74 -8.87 -7.84
CA GLY A 178 -23.95 -9.43 -8.94
C GLY A 178 -24.65 -9.30 -10.30
N LEU A 179 -25.97 -9.52 -10.34
CA LEU A 179 -26.77 -9.37 -11.57
C LEU A 179 -26.82 -7.92 -12.03
N PHE A 180 -26.95 -6.98 -11.10
CA PHE A 180 -26.91 -5.55 -11.37
C PHE A 180 -25.57 -5.17 -12.00
N ALA A 181 -24.44 -5.58 -11.41
CA ALA A 181 -23.12 -5.32 -11.97
C ALA A 181 -22.97 -5.87 -13.41
N ALA A 182 -23.43 -7.11 -13.66
CA ALA A 182 -23.38 -7.72 -15.00
C ALA A 182 -24.22 -6.95 -16.04
N ARG A 183 -25.43 -6.54 -15.65
CA ARG A 183 -26.32 -5.71 -16.48
C ARG A 183 -25.70 -4.36 -16.76
N GLU A 184 -25.08 -3.75 -15.77
CA GLU A 184 -24.49 -2.42 -15.90
C GLU A 184 -23.29 -2.42 -16.84
N ILE A 185 -22.40 -3.41 -16.74
CA ILE A 185 -21.28 -3.60 -17.69
C ILE A 185 -21.81 -3.73 -19.12
N THR A 186 -22.87 -4.53 -19.31
CA THR A 186 -23.48 -4.72 -20.63
C THR A 186 -24.12 -3.42 -21.15
N ARG A 187 -24.79 -2.68 -20.26
CA ARG A 187 -25.42 -1.38 -20.57
C ARG A 187 -24.38 -0.34 -20.99
N LEU A 188 -23.29 -0.20 -20.24
CA LEU A 188 -22.20 0.74 -20.53
C LEU A 188 -21.54 0.43 -21.87
N LEU A 189 -21.28 -0.85 -22.15
CA LEU A 189 -20.72 -1.27 -23.44
C LEU A 189 -21.67 -0.99 -24.60
N ALA A 190 -22.97 -1.29 -24.44
CA ALA A 190 -23.98 -1.06 -25.48
C ALA A 190 -24.21 0.43 -25.79
N ARG A 191 -23.99 1.32 -24.81
CA ARG A 191 -24.05 2.78 -24.99
C ARG A 191 -22.77 3.39 -25.55
N GLY A 192 -21.65 2.65 -25.52
CA GLY A 192 -20.33 3.16 -25.89
C GLY A 192 -19.66 3.98 -24.79
N ASP A 193 -20.13 3.88 -23.55
CA ASP A 193 -19.53 4.58 -22.39
C ASP A 193 -18.18 3.94 -21.99
N ILE A 194 -17.98 2.67 -22.37
CA ILE A 194 -16.72 1.92 -22.27
C ILE A 194 -16.41 1.26 -23.61
N GLU A 195 -15.13 1.09 -23.94
CA GLU A 195 -14.70 0.46 -25.20
C GLU A 195 -14.71 -1.06 -25.08
N LYS A 196 -14.35 -1.58 -23.90
CA LYS A 196 -14.23 -3.02 -23.64
C LYS A 196 -14.61 -3.34 -22.20
N ARG A 197 -14.99 -4.59 -21.96
CA ARG A 197 -15.30 -5.12 -20.62
C ARG A 197 -14.14 -4.96 -19.63
N GLY A 198 -12.90 -4.94 -20.13
CA GLY A 198 -11.70 -4.73 -19.33
C GLY A 198 -11.51 -3.30 -18.80
N ASP A 199 -12.36 -2.35 -19.19
CA ASP A 199 -12.37 -0.98 -18.65
C ASP A 199 -13.13 -0.89 -17.31
N VAL A 200 -13.77 -1.99 -16.89
CA VAL A 200 -14.52 -2.07 -15.64
C VAL A 200 -13.75 -2.90 -14.60
N ALA A 201 -13.63 -2.33 -13.40
CA ALA A 201 -13.15 -3.04 -12.22
C ALA A 201 -14.28 -3.16 -11.19
N VAL A 202 -14.41 -4.34 -10.58
CA VAL A 202 -15.35 -4.58 -9.47
C VAL A 202 -14.53 -4.83 -8.22
N MET A 203 -14.68 -3.96 -7.22
CA MET A 203 -13.92 -3.98 -5.98
C MET A 203 -14.80 -4.42 -4.80
N TYR A 204 -14.28 -5.29 -3.95
CA TYR A 204 -14.96 -5.82 -2.78
C TYR A 204 -14.03 -5.88 -1.57
N ARG A 205 -14.60 -5.98 -0.37
CA ARG A 205 -13.84 -5.90 0.89
C ARG A 205 -13.13 -7.20 1.26
N THR A 206 -13.73 -8.34 0.93
CA THR A 206 -13.22 -9.69 1.26
C THR A 206 -13.36 -10.62 0.07
N ASN A 207 -12.42 -11.57 -0.09
CA ASN A 207 -12.41 -12.50 -1.22
C ASN A 207 -13.67 -13.39 -1.28
N ALA A 208 -14.33 -13.63 -0.14
CA ALA A 208 -15.57 -14.41 -0.12
C ALA A 208 -16.72 -13.75 -0.92
N GLN A 209 -16.69 -12.42 -1.09
CA GLN A 209 -17.71 -11.68 -1.85
C GLN A 209 -17.60 -11.89 -3.37
N SER A 210 -16.43 -12.33 -3.88
CA SER A 210 -16.24 -12.50 -5.32
C SER A 210 -17.21 -13.52 -5.91
N ARG A 211 -17.53 -14.57 -5.15
CA ARG A 211 -18.31 -15.72 -5.61
C ARG A 211 -19.66 -15.33 -6.23
N ALA A 212 -20.45 -14.49 -5.56
CA ALA A 212 -21.77 -14.10 -6.06
C ALA A 212 -21.66 -13.32 -7.38
N ILE A 213 -20.63 -12.48 -7.52
CA ILE A 213 -20.36 -11.69 -8.72
C ILE A 213 -19.88 -12.59 -9.86
N GLU A 214 -18.96 -13.50 -9.57
CA GLU A 214 -18.41 -14.47 -10.54
C GLU A 214 -19.50 -15.38 -11.11
N GLU A 215 -20.41 -15.89 -10.27
CA GLU A 215 -21.53 -16.73 -10.71
C GLU A 215 -22.44 -15.99 -11.70
N GLN A 216 -22.72 -14.70 -11.46
CA GLN A 216 -23.51 -13.89 -12.38
C GLN A 216 -22.75 -13.55 -13.67
N PHE A 217 -21.44 -13.31 -13.61
CA PHE A 217 -20.62 -13.06 -14.79
C PHE A 217 -20.51 -14.30 -15.68
N LEU A 218 -20.39 -15.49 -15.08
CA LEU A 218 -20.45 -16.77 -15.80
C LEU A 218 -21.80 -16.96 -16.49
N ARG A 219 -22.91 -16.75 -15.78
CA ARG A 219 -24.28 -16.85 -16.36
C ARG A 219 -24.51 -15.87 -17.50
N ALA A 220 -23.95 -14.66 -17.40
CA ALA A 220 -24.05 -13.61 -18.41
C ALA A 220 -22.99 -13.71 -19.53
N ASN A 221 -22.12 -14.73 -19.50
CA ASN A 221 -21.00 -14.89 -20.44
C ASN A 221 -20.11 -13.64 -20.55
N ILE A 222 -19.81 -13.05 -19.39
CA ILE A 222 -18.89 -11.92 -19.22
C ILE A 222 -17.54 -12.48 -18.80
N PRO A 223 -16.48 -12.38 -19.64
CA PRO A 223 -15.14 -12.78 -19.26
C PRO A 223 -14.65 -11.85 -18.14
N TYR A 224 -14.04 -12.44 -17.13
CA TYR A 224 -13.52 -11.73 -15.99
C TYR A 224 -12.16 -12.30 -15.58
N LYS A 225 -11.42 -11.52 -14.81
CA LYS A 225 -10.16 -11.92 -14.20
C LYS A 225 -10.20 -11.55 -12.72
N VAL A 226 -10.02 -12.54 -11.85
CA VAL A 226 -9.83 -12.29 -10.42
C VAL A 226 -8.37 -11.91 -10.19
N ILE A 227 -8.15 -10.84 -9.44
CA ILE A 227 -6.82 -10.40 -9.00
C ILE A 227 -6.76 -10.60 -7.50
N GLY A 228 -5.86 -11.48 -7.06
CA GLY A 228 -5.67 -11.86 -5.66
C GLY A 228 -4.25 -12.33 -5.44
#